data_AF-A0A356W4F7-F1
#
_entry.id   AF-A0A356W4F7-F1
#
_cell.length_a   1.000
_cell.length_b   1.000
_cell.length_c   1.000
_cell.angle_alpha   90.00
_cell.angle_beta   90.00
_cell.angle_gamma   90.00
#
_symmetry.space_group_name_H-M   'P 1'
#
loop_
_entity.id
_entity.type
_entity.pdbx_description
1 polymer ?
#
loop_
_entity_poly.entity_id
_entity_poly.type
_entity_poly.pdbx_seq_one_letter_code
_entity_poly.pdbx_strand_id
1 'polypeptide(L)'
;QPLYDGALETLEMLREEGWLIAMATGKTHKGIASLFEAHDIQHFFDTIWCADDGPGKPHPHMVEQAMGALGCAPHESLMIG
;
A
#
# COMPACT_ATOMS: atom_id res chain seq x y z
N GLN A 1 -5.72 5.81 14.12
CA GLN A 1 -6.77 4.79 14.29
C GLN A 1 -6.03 3.50 14.56
N PRO A 2 -6.44 2.65 15.50
CA PRO A 2 -5.74 1.38 15.72
C PRO A 2 -5.75 0.56 14.43
N LEU A 3 -4.72 -0.27 14.25
CA LEU A 3 -4.74 -1.31 13.22
C LEU A 3 -5.83 -2.32 13.55
N TYR A 4 -6.35 -3.00 12.53
CA TYR A 4 -7.18 -4.18 12.74
C TYR A 4 -6.35 -5.30 13.38
N ASP A 5 -7.01 -6.12 14.20
CA ASP A 5 -6.38 -7.32 14.77
C ASP A 5 -5.85 -8.22 13.65
N GLY A 6 -4.60 -8.68 13.77
CA GLY A 6 -3.95 -9.51 12.77
C GLY A 6 -3.31 -8.75 11.59
N ALA A 7 -3.47 -7.43 11.49
CA ALA A 7 -2.97 -6.68 10.34
C ALA A 7 -1.43 -6.67 10.27
N LEU A 8 -0.75 -6.54 11.41
CA LEU A 8 0.71 -6.51 11.46
C LEU A 8 1.29 -7.88 11.14
N GLU A 9 0.75 -8.92 11.77
CA GLU A 9 1.13 -10.32 11.57
C GLU A 9 0.94 -10.75 10.10
N THR A 10 -0.13 -10.24 9.46
CA THR A 10 -0.38 -10.48 8.03
C THR A 10 0.68 -9.80 7.15
N LEU A 11 1.06 -8.56 7.43
CA LEU A 11 2.10 -7.86 6.68
C LEU A 11 3.47 -8.52 6.84
N GLU A 12 3.79 -8.98 8.05
CA GLU A 12 5.00 -9.75 8.35
C GLU A 12 5.05 -11.05 7.55
N MET A 13 3.98 -11.86 7.64
CA MET A 13 3.89 -13.12 6.90
C MET A 13 4.02 -12.93 5.39
N LEU A 14 3.32 -11.95 4.81
CA LEU A 14 3.40 -11.69 3.36
C LEU A 14 4.82 -11.31 2.94
N ARG A 15 5.50 -10.48 3.74
CA ARG A 15 6.89 -10.10 3.48
C ARG A 15 7.85 -11.29 3.61
N GLU A 16 7.66 -12.16 4.60
CA GLU A 16 8.45 -13.39 4.78
C GLU A 16 8.27 -14.36 3.62
N GLU A 17 7.08 -14.44 3.04
CA GLU A 17 6.79 -15.23 1.85
C GLU A 17 7.31 -14.59 0.54
N GLY A 18 7.85 -13.38 0.61
CA GLY A 18 8.45 -12.69 -0.54
C GLY A 18 7.47 -11.91 -1.40
N TRP A 19 6.28 -11.59 -0.89
CA TRP A 19 5.35 -10.70 -1.58
C TRP A 19 5.86 -9.26 -1.59
N LEU A 20 5.68 -8.58 -2.72
CA LEU A 20 5.79 -7.12 -2.81
C LEU A 20 4.46 -6.50 -2.37
N ILE A 21 4.52 -5.48 -1.54
CA ILE A 21 3.34 -4.87 -0.92
C ILE A 21 3.29 -3.39 -1.30
N ALA A 22 2.17 -2.96 -1.91
CA ALA A 22 1.93 -1.57 -2.27
C ALA A 22 0.73 -0.99 -1.51
N MET A 23 0.80 0.29 -1.16
CA MET A 23 -0.34 1.03 -0.62
C MET A 23 -0.96 1.96 -1.67
N ALA A 24 -2.26 1.79 -1.95
CA ALA A 24 -3.05 2.71 -2.77
C ALA A 24 -4.18 3.33 -1.92
N THR A 25 -4.06 4.61 -1.57
CA THR A 25 -4.90 5.25 -0.55
C THR A 25 -5.45 6.62 -0.97
N GLY A 26 -6.65 6.95 -0.50
CA GLY A 26 -7.23 8.29 -0.65
C GLY A 26 -6.71 9.30 0.37
N LYS A 27 -5.78 8.91 1.25
CA LYS A 27 -5.06 9.84 2.14
C LYS A 27 -4.05 10.67 1.33
N THR A 28 -3.71 11.84 1.83
CA THR A 28 -2.59 12.65 1.34
C THR A 28 -1.26 12.15 1.91
N HIS A 29 -0.13 12.66 1.40
CA HIS A 29 1.20 12.40 1.96
C HIS A 29 1.26 12.72 3.46
N LYS A 30 0.65 13.84 3.87
CA LYS A 30 0.54 14.20 5.29
C LYS A 30 -0.25 13.16 6.08
N GLY A 31 -1.38 12.69 5.54
CA GLY A 31 -2.20 11.67 6.19
C GLY A 31 -1.51 10.32 6.32
N ILE A 32 -0.65 9.97 5.35
CA ILE A 32 0.19 8.77 5.39
C ILE A 32 1.31 8.93 6.42
N ALA A 33 1.99 10.08 6.46
CA ALA A 33 3.06 10.33 7.43
C ALA A 33 2.57 10.14 8.88
N SER A 34 1.38 10.66 9.21
CA SER A 34 0.78 10.45 10.53
C SER A 34 0.38 8.98 10.80
N LEU A 35 0.04 8.21 9.76
CA LEU A 35 -0.22 6.77 9.91
C LEU A 35 1.07 6.02 10.26
N PHE A 36 2.18 6.35 9.60
CA PHE A 36 3.47 5.71 9.84
C PHE A 36 4.06 6.07 11.20
N GLU A 37 3.94 7.33 11.63
CA GLU A 37 4.34 7.74 12.98
C GLU A 37 3.58 6.98 14.07
N ALA A 38 2.31 6.64 13.83
CA ALA A 38 1.47 5.97 14.81
C ALA A 38 1.68 4.44 14.90
N HIS A 39 2.19 3.80 13.83
CA HIS A 39 2.19 2.33 13.73
C HIS A 39 3.51 1.71 13.26
N ASP A 40 4.50 2.51 12.85
CA ASP A 40 5.79 2.05 12.33
C ASP A 40 5.67 0.97 11.24
N ILE A 41 4.70 1.10 10.33
CA ILE A 41 4.43 0.10 9.27
C ILE A 41 4.99 0.51 7.90
N GLN A 42 5.68 1.65 7.79
CA GLN A 42 6.16 2.15 6.50
C GLN A 42 7.05 1.13 5.78
N HIS A 43 7.88 0.42 6.54
CA HIS A 43 8.87 -0.50 6.03
C HIS A 43 8.27 -1.74 5.34
N PHE A 44 6.99 -2.03 5.52
CA PHE A 44 6.29 -3.09 4.81
C PHE A 44 5.94 -2.73 3.37
N PHE A 45 5.85 -1.44 3.01
CA PHE A 45 5.37 -1.02 1.70
C PHE A 45 6.53 -0.67 0.75
N ASP A 46 6.63 -1.41 -0.36
CA ASP A 46 7.64 -1.19 -1.40
C ASP A 46 7.34 0.06 -2.26
N THR A 47 6.05 0.38 -2.42
CA THR A 47 5.61 1.61 -3.08
C THR A 47 4.29 2.12 -2.49
N ILE A 48 4.11 3.43 -2.49
CA ILE A 48 2.94 4.10 -1.91
C ILE A 48 2.43 5.13 -2.92
N TRP A 49 1.14 5.07 -3.22
CA TRP A 49 0.44 5.99 -4.12
C TRP A 49 -0.78 6.56 -3.40
N CYS A 50 -0.81 7.88 -3.31
CA CYS A 50 -1.75 8.62 -2.49
C CYS A 50 -2.50 9.69 -3.28
N ALA A 51 -3.48 10.35 -2.65
CA ALA A 51 -4.33 11.33 -3.31
C ALA A 51 -3.57 12.52 -3.93
N ASP A 52 -2.34 12.77 -3.49
CA ASP A 52 -1.48 13.84 -4.04
C ASP A 52 -0.71 13.39 -5.30
N ASP A 53 -0.66 12.09 -5.61
CA ASP A 53 0.15 11.51 -6.69
C ASP A 53 -0.63 11.29 -8.01
N GLY A 54 -1.92 11.63 -8.02
CA GLY A 54 -2.77 11.56 -9.22
C GLY A 54 -4.23 11.23 -8.92
N PRO A 55 -5.01 10.82 -9.95
CA PRO A 55 -6.42 10.48 -9.78
C PRO A 55 -6.65 9.42 -8.71
N GLY A 56 -7.56 9.71 -7.78
CA GLY A 56 -7.99 8.79 -6.73
C GLY A 56 -9.00 7.74 -7.20
N LYS A 57 -9.25 6.75 -6.33
CA LYS A 57 -10.30 5.74 -6.53
C LYS A 57 -11.65 6.42 -6.89
N PRO A 58 -12.46 5.86 -7.82
CA PRO A 58 -12.31 4.54 -8.44
C PRO A 58 -11.38 4.49 -9.66
N HIS A 59 -10.67 5.58 -9.98
CA HIS A 59 -9.71 5.57 -11.09
C HIS A 59 -8.58 4.55 -10.82
N PRO A 60 -8.15 3.75 -11.81
CA PRO A 60 -7.13 2.69 -11.60
C PRO A 60 -5.69 3.22 -11.44
N HIS A 61 -5.48 4.54 -11.48
CA HIS A 61 -4.14 5.16 -11.62
C HIS A 61 -3.18 4.66 -10.55
N MET A 62 -3.57 4.72 -9.27
CA MET A 62 -2.71 4.31 -8.15
C MET A 62 -2.28 2.85 -8.24
N VAL A 63 -3.17 1.94 -8.69
CA VAL A 63 -2.86 0.51 -8.79
C VAL A 63 -1.97 0.24 -10.01
N GLU A 64 -2.24 0.90 -11.14
CA GLU A 64 -1.40 0.83 -12.35
C GLU A 64 0.02 1.35 -12.08
N GLN A 65 0.15 2.47 -11.37
CA GLN A 65 1.45 3.02 -11.00
C GLN A 65 2.19 2.11 -10.00
N ALA A 66 1.48 1.54 -9.01
CA ALA A 66 2.07 0.57 -8.08
C ALA A 66 2.64 -0.66 -8.79
N MET A 67 1.85 -1.28 -9.67
CA MET A 67 2.30 -2.41 -10.49
C MET A 67 3.48 -2.03 -11.37
N GLY A 68 3.42 -0.87 -12.05
CA GLY A 68 4.51 -0.38 -12.89
C GLY A 68 5.82 -0.15 -12.13
N ALA A 69 5.74 0.42 -10.92
CA ALA A 69 6.90 0.66 -10.07
C ALA A 69 7.56 -0.65 -9.58
N LEU A 70 6.76 -1.71 -9.39
CA LEU A 70 7.21 -3.01 -8.92
C LEU A 70 7.54 -4.00 -10.06
N GLY A 71 7.19 -3.65 -11.30
CA GLY A 71 7.35 -4.53 -12.46
C GLY A 71 6.40 -5.73 -12.47
N CYS A 72 5.27 -5.66 -11.75
CA CYS A 72 4.29 -6.73 -11.67
C CYS A 72 3.22 -6.61 -12.76
N ALA A 73 2.77 -7.73 -13.32
CA ALA A 73 1.62 -7.73 -14.22
C ALA A 73 0.29 -7.81 -13.44
N PRO A 74 -0.85 -7.39 -14.04
CA PRO A 74 -2.15 -7.48 -13.39
C PRO A 74 -2.56 -8.90 -12.97
N HIS A 75 -2.15 -9.93 -13.71
CA HIS A 75 -2.46 -11.33 -13.41
C HIS A 75 -1.59 -11.94 -12.30
N GLU A 76 -0.54 -11.23 -11.87
CA GLU A 76 0.35 -11.59 -10.76
C GLU A 76 0.03 -10.78 -9.50
N SER A 77 -0.98 -9.91 -9.57
CA SER A 77 -1.29 -8.93 -8.54
C SER A 77 -2.67 -9.18 -7.93
N LEU A 78 -2.81 -8.95 -6.62
CA LEU A 78 -4.08 -8.98 -5.90
C LEU A 78 -4.36 -7.62 -5.27
N MET A 79 -5.55 -7.07 -5.53
CA MET A 79 -6.01 -5.83 -4.88
C MET A 79 -6.91 -6.19 -3.68
N ILE A 80 -6.56 -5.68 -2.50
CA ILE A 80 -7.31 -5.83 -1.26
C ILE A 80 -7.89 -4.45 -0.90
N GLY A 81 -9.21 -4.34 -0.72
CA GLY A 81 -9.89 -3.07 -0.48
C GLY A 81 -11.26 -3.23 0.16
#